data_AF-T1A1H4-F1
#
_entry.id   AF-T1A1H4-F1
#
_cell.length_a   1.000
_cell.length_b   1.000
_cell.length_c   1.000
_cell.angle_alpha   90.00
_cell.angle_beta   90.00
_cell.angle_gamma   90.00
#
_symmetry.space_group_name_H-M   'P 1'
#
loop_
_entity.id
_entity.type
_entity.pdbx_description
1 polymer ?
#
loop_
_entity_poly.entity_id
_entity_poly.type
_entity_poly.pdbx_seq_one_letter_code
_entity_poly.pdbx_strand_id
1 'polypeptide(L)'
;MAARLGPVAFDRPTTAVARDLLGTVVRTYGPDGVRAVRLVEVEAYVGHDPASHAFRGPTRRNRSMFGPPGTLYVYRIHRVVCANVVTRRGRRSSSGPARR
;
A
#
# COMPACT_ATOMS: atom_id res chain seq x y z
N MET A 1 -10.85 11.83 -23.15
CA MET A 1 -11.34 12.62 -22.01
C MET A 1 -10.86 11.94 -20.73
N ALA A 2 -9.79 12.42 -20.08
CA ALA A 2 -9.30 11.81 -18.83
C ALA A 2 -10.20 12.26 -17.68
N ALA A 3 -11.01 11.35 -17.15
CA ALA A 3 -11.78 11.64 -15.94
C ALA A 3 -10.81 12.14 -14.86
N ARG A 4 -11.07 13.32 -14.30
CA ARG A 4 -10.46 13.74 -13.04
C ARG A 4 -11.00 12.78 -11.98
N LEU A 5 -10.25 11.71 -11.70
CA LEU A 5 -10.52 10.86 -10.55
C LEU A 5 -10.37 11.74 -9.31
N GLY A 6 -11.42 11.81 -8.49
CA GLY A 6 -11.32 12.39 -7.15
C GLY A 6 -10.29 11.65 -6.30
N PRO A 7 -10.03 12.08 -5.07
CA PRO A 7 -9.10 11.39 -4.19
C PRO A 7 -9.46 9.90 -4.09
N VAL A 8 -8.46 9.03 -4.25
CA VAL A 8 -8.66 7.57 -4.18
C VAL A 8 -9.13 7.21 -2.78
N ALA A 9 -10.34 6.68 -2.66
CA ALA A 9 -10.83 6.11 -1.41
C ALA A 9 -10.10 4.78 -1.14
N PHE A 10 -9.20 4.78 -0.16
CA PHE A 10 -8.34 3.61 0.10
C PHE A 10 -9.05 2.48 0.82
N ASP A 11 -10.06 2.75 1.67
CA ASP A 11 -10.75 1.73 2.49
C ASP A 11 -11.79 0.92 1.70
N ARG A 12 -11.31 0.13 0.73
CA ARG A 12 -12.11 -0.60 -0.26
C ARG A 12 -11.40 -1.91 -0.64
N PRO A 13 -12.01 -2.80 -1.45
CA PRO A 13 -11.30 -3.96 -1.97
C PRO A 13 -9.97 -3.60 -2.62
N THR A 14 -8.88 -4.27 -2.23
CA THR A 14 -7.51 -3.98 -2.71
C THR A 14 -7.46 -3.97 -4.24
N THR A 15 -8.12 -4.91 -4.89
CA THR A 15 -8.20 -4.98 -6.36
C THR A 15 -8.98 -3.81 -6.98
N ALA A 16 -10.01 -3.30 -6.32
CA ALA A 16 -10.73 -2.11 -6.76
C ALA A 16 -9.86 -0.86 -6.61
N VAL A 17 -9.18 -0.70 -5.47
CA VAL A 17 -8.25 0.40 -5.24
C VAL A 17 -7.09 0.36 -6.23
N ALA A 18 -6.53 -0.81 -6.52
CA ALA A 18 -5.47 -0.97 -7.50
C ALA A 18 -5.90 -0.48 -8.90
N ARG A 19 -7.11 -0.87 -9.34
CA ARG A 19 -7.66 -0.38 -10.62
C ARG A 19 -7.83 1.14 -10.63
N ASP A 20 -8.34 1.70 -9.54
CA ASP A 20 -8.53 3.15 -9.42
C ASP A 20 -7.21 3.92 -9.34
N LEU A 21 -6.12 3.30 -8.90
CA LEU A 21 -4.79 3.91 -8.86
C LEU A 21 -4.14 4.02 -10.25
N LEU A 22 -4.48 3.14 -11.19
CA LEU A 22 -3.94 3.22 -12.54
C LEU A 22 -4.34 4.54 -13.21
N GLY A 23 -3.34 5.25 -13.74
CA GLY A 23 -3.52 6.57 -14.34
C GLY A 23 -3.62 7.73 -13.34
N THR A 24 -3.60 7.48 -12.03
CA THR A 24 -3.56 8.55 -11.03
C THR A 24 -2.18 9.21 -10.98
N VAL A 25 -2.13 10.45 -10.47
CA VAL A 25 -0.89 11.22 -10.32
C VAL A 25 -0.53 11.33 -8.84
N VAL A 26 0.62 10.75 -8.47
CA VAL A 26 1.23 10.95 -7.16
C VAL A 26 2.05 12.23 -7.20
N ARG A 27 1.89 13.08 -6.20
CA ARG A 27 2.62 14.34 -6.06
C ARG A 27 3.41 14.37 -4.76
N THR A 28 4.62 14.89 -4.82
CA THR A 28 5.43 15.22 -3.64
C THR A 28 5.69 16.71 -3.64
N TYR A 29 5.54 17.34 -2.48
CA TYR A 29 5.75 18.77 -2.29
C TYR A 29 7.05 18.95 -1.51
N GLY A 30 7.99 19.72 -2.06
CA GLY A 30 9.27 20.01 -1.44
C GLY A 30 9.69 21.46 -1.67
N PRO A 31 10.84 21.88 -1.09
CA PRO A 31 11.33 23.26 -1.22
C PRO A 31 11.62 23.66 -2.67
N ASP A 32 12.02 22.70 -3.52
CA ASP A 32 12.29 22.94 -4.95
C ASP A 32 11.02 22.87 -5.83
N GLY A 33 9.84 22.82 -5.21
CA GLY A 33 8.55 22.75 -5.90
C GLY A 33 7.90 21.35 -5.90
N VAL A 34 6.93 21.17 -6.81
CA VAL A 34 6.11 19.96 -6.89
C VAL A 34 6.70 18.98 -7.89
N ARG A 35 6.97 17.74 -7.44
CA ARG A 35 7.28 16.62 -8.33
C ARG A 35 6.04 15.75 -8.49
N ALA A 36 5.79 15.26 -9.70
CA ALA A 36 4.61 14.48 -10.01
C ALA A 36 4.94 13.30 -10.92
N VAL A 37 4.32 12.15 -10.65
CA VAL A 37 4.43 10.94 -11.49
C VAL A 37 3.05 10.35 -11.72
N ARG A 38 2.79 9.88 -12.94
CA ARG A 38 1.58 9.11 -13.26
C ARG A 38 1.86 7.63 -13.00
N LEU A 39 0.99 6.98 -12.24
CA LEU A 39 1.05 5.54 -12.04
C LEU A 39 0.56 4.84 -13.32
N VAL A 40 1.39 3.98 -13.88
CA VAL A 40 1.06 3.17 -15.07
C VAL A 40 0.91 1.68 -14.76
N GLU A 41 1.41 1.27 -13.61
CA GLU A 41 1.39 -0.12 -13.15
C GLU A 41 1.25 -0.14 -11.61
N VAL A 42 0.48 -1.11 -11.10
CA VAL A 42 0.35 -1.42 -9.68
C VAL A 42 0.08 -2.91 -9.48
N GLU A 43 0.49 -3.45 -8.33
CA GLU A 43 0.19 -4.81 -7.91
C GLU A 43 -0.76 -4.83 -6.71
N ALA A 44 -1.61 -5.85 -6.61
CA ALA A 44 -2.58 -6.01 -5.54
C ALA A 44 -2.34 -7.31 -4.76
N TYR A 45 -1.82 -7.18 -3.54
CA TYR A 45 -1.65 -8.31 -2.60
C TYR A 45 -2.94 -8.51 -1.80
N VAL A 46 -3.55 -9.71 -1.86
CA VAL A 46 -4.88 -9.99 -1.28
C VAL A 46 -4.92 -11.26 -0.44
N GLY A 47 -5.75 -11.26 0.60
CA GLY A 47 -5.96 -12.45 1.43
C GLY A 47 -4.68 -12.94 2.13
N HIS A 48 -4.47 -14.25 2.16
CA HIS A 48 -3.31 -14.91 2.75
C HIS A 48 -2.27 -15.22 1.65
N ASP A 49 -1.84 -14.19 0.94
CA ASP A 49 -0.91 -14.28 -0.19
C ASP A 49 0.55 -14.43 0.28
N PRO A 50 1.24 -15.55 -0.02
CA PRO A 50 2.64 -15.78 0.36
C PRO A 50 3.64 -14.75 -0.17
N ALA A 51 3.31 -14.05 -1.25
CA ALA A 51 4.14 -12.98 -1.81
C ALA A 51 4.05 -11.69 -0.99
N SER A 52 3.01 -11.54 -0.15
CA SER A 52 2.83 -10.35 0.67
C SER A 52 3.76 -10.36 1.89
N HIS A 53 4.38 -9.21 2.15
CA HIS A 53 5.10 -8.99 3.41
C HIS A 53 4.20 -9.09 4.65
N ALA A 54 2.87 -9.06 4.50
CA ALA A 54 1.92 -9.26 5.58
C ALA A 54 1.58 -10.74 5.86
N PHE A 55 1.98 -11.68 4.99
CA PHE A 55 1.59 -13.11 5.04
C PHE A 55 1.82 -13.75 6.42
N ARG A 56 3.01 -13.55 6.99
CA ARG A 56 3.41 -14.13 8.29
C ARG A 56 2.97 -13.28 9.49
N GLY A 57 2.17 -12.23 9.27
CA GLY A 57 1.74 -11.31 10.30
C GLY A 57 2.71 -10.15 10.59
N PRO A 58 2.43 -9.36 11.65
CA PRO A 58 3.15 -8.13 11.94
C PRO A 58 4.54 -8.39 12.52
N THR A 59 5.50 -7.61 12.04
CA THR A 59 6.89 -7.51 12.50
C THR A 59 7.22 -6.04 12.72
N ARG A 60 8.38 -5.72 13.31
CA ARG A 60 8.83 -4.33 13.42
C ARG A 60 8.93 -3.65 12.05
N ARG A 61 9.38 -4.37 11.02
CA ARG A 61 9.62 -3.85 9.66
C ARG A 61 8.32 -3.53 8.91
N ASN A 62 7.31 -4.40 8.97
CA ASN A 62 6.08 -4.25 8.19
C ASN A 62 4.92 -3.63 8.99
N ARG A 63 5.17 -3.12 10.21
CA ARG A 63 4.13 -2.65 11.14
C ARG A 63 3.16 -1.64 10.51
N SER A 64 3.64 -0.79 9.60
CA SER A 64 2.79 0.19 8.91
C SER A 64 1.76 -0.44 7.97
N MET A 65 1.98 -1.66 7.46
CA MET A 65 0.98 -2.40 6.67
C MET A 65 -0.29 -2.73 7.46
N PHE A 66 -0.21 -2.70 8.80
CA PHE A 66 -1.32 -2.95 9.72
C PHE A 66 -1.89 -1.65 10.32
N GLY A 67 -1.57 -0.51 9.68
CA GLY A 67 -2.13 0.81 9.96
C GLY A 67 -3.52 1.00 9.34
N PRO A 68 -4.08 2.22 9.43
CA PRO A 68 -5.31 2.57 8.70
C PRO A 68 -5.09 2.57 7.18
N PRO A 69 -6.15 2.40 6.37
CA PRO A 69 -6.08 2.57 4.92
C PRO A 69 -5.52 3.95 4.53
N GLY A 70 -4.75 3.98 3.44
CA GLY A 70 -3.98 5.15 3.00
C GLY A 70 -2.57 5.24 3.61
N THR A 71 -2.23 4.38 4.59
CA THR A 71 -0.87 4.34 5.15
C THR A 71 0.12 3.83 4.11
N LEU A 72 1.25 4.52 3.95
CA LEU A 72 2.36 4.04 3.12
C LEU A 72 3.23 3.03 3.87
N TYR A 73 3.54 1.93 3.21
CA TYR A 73 4.60 1.01 3.60
C TYR A 73 5.73 1.07 2.58
N VAL A 74 6.83 1.68 2.99
CA VAL A 74 8.02 1.89 2.15
C VAL A 74 9.16 1.04 2.68
N TYR A 75 9.82 0.31 1.80
CA TYR A 75 11.00 -0.48 2.16
C TYR A 75 12.02 -0.51 1.03
N ARG A 76 13.24 -0.88 1.37
CA ARG A 76 14.31 -1.14 0.39
C ARG A 76 14.41 -2.62 0.09
N ILE A 77 14.56 -2.92 -1.20
CA ILE A 77 14.93 -4.24 -1.72
C ILE A 77 16.05 -4.05 -2.75
N HIS A 78 17.20 -4.68 -2.49
CA HIS A 78 18.43 -4.44 -3.24
C HIS A 78 18.74 -2.93 -3.37
N ARG A 79 18.71 -2.39 -4.60
CA ARG A 79 19.00 -0.99 -4.90
C ARG A 79 17.76 -0.12 -5.09
N VAL A 80 16.55 -0.70 -5.02
CA VAL A 80 15.29 0.02 -5.26
C VAL A 80 14.51 0.23 -3.98
N VAL A 81 13.69 1.28 -3.97
CA VAL A 81 12.72 1.58 -2.93
C VAL A 81 11.35 1.18 -3.45
N CYS A 82 10.65 0.32 -2.74
CA CYS A 82 9.29 -0.08 -3.05
C CYS A 82 8.33 0.64 -2.09
N ALA A 83 7.25 1.19 -2.64
CA ALA A 83 6.18 1.84 -1.89
C ALA A 83 4.87 1.10 -2.11
N ASN A 84 4.19 0.79 -1.01
CA ASN A 84 2.89 0.12 -0.98
C ASN A 84 1.93 1.01 -0.21
N VAL A 85 0.62 0.88 -0.49
CA VAL A 85 -0.43 1.59 0.26
C VAL A 85 -1.39 0.58 0.88
N VAL A 86 -1.73 0.80 2.14
CA VAL A 86 -2.71 -0.02 2.85
C VAL A 86 -4.11 0.30 2.33
N THR A 87 -4.86 -0.71 1.92
CA THR A 87 -6.24 -0.55 1.40
C THR A 87 -7.30 -1.06 2.37
N ARG A 88 -6.91 -1.85 3.36
CA ARG A 88 -7.79 -2.36 4.41
C ARG A 88 -7.04 -2.47 5.71
N ARG A 89 -7.75 -2.29 6.83
CA ARG A 89 -7.18 -2.63 8.13
C ARG A 89 -6.84 -4.12 8.14
N GLY A 90 -5.55 -4.44 8.22
CA GLY A 90 -5.12 -5.78 8.57
C GLY A 90 -5.71 -6.14 9.93
N ARG A 91 -6.33 -7.31 10.05
CA ARG A 91 -6.72 -7.83 11.37
C ARG A 91 -5.42 -7.95 12.18
N ARG A 92 -5.30 -7.17 13.27
CA ARG A 92 -4.30 -7.49 14.28
C ARG A 92 -4.70 -8.85 14.81
N SER A 93 -3.82 -9.84 14.78
CA SER A 93 -4.07 -11.08 15.49
C SER A 93 -4.30 -10.72 16.96
N SER A 94 -5.55 -10.84 17.42
CA SER A 94 -5.81 -11.09 18.83
C SER A 94 -5.26 -12.50 19.10
N SER A 95 -4.34 -12.61 20.06
CA SER A 95 -3.56 -13.79 20.47
C SER A 95 -2.27 -14.07 19.67
N GLY A 96 -1.15 -14.10 20.42
CA GLY A 96 0.18 -14.45 19.95
C GLY A 96 0.31 -15.96 19.67
N PRO A 97 1.47 -16.40 19.16
CA PRO A 97 1.62 -17.78 18.72
C PRO A 97 1.59 -18.73 19.92
N ALA A 98 0.71 -19.74 19.87
CA ALA A 98 0.94 -20.98 20.59
C ALA A 98 2.29 -21.53 20.12
N ARG A 99 3.25 -21.57 21.05
CA ARG A 99 4.55 -22.22 20.85
C ARG A 99 4.28 -23.68 20.48
N ARG A 100 4.85 -24.14 19.38
CA ARG A 100 5.13 -25.57 19.19
C ARG A 100 6.47 -25.88 19.81
#